data_AF-A0A3M1X3A7-F1
#
_entry.id   AF-A0A3M1X3A7-F1
#
_cell.length_a   1.000
_cell.length_b   1.000
_cell.length_c   1.000
_cell.angle_alpha   90.00
_cell.angle_beta   90.00
_cell.angle_gamma   90.00
#
_symmetry.space_group_name_H-M   'P 1'
#
loop_
_entity.id
_entity.type
_entity.pdbx_description
1 polymer ?
#
loop_
_entity_poly.entity_id
_entity_poly.type
_entity_poly.pdbx_seq_one_letter_code
_entity_poly.pdbx_strand_id
1 'polypeptide(L)'
;SAAAIAAQGLLRLGRYLQQQGDPKGERYWQAGLTVVRTLLQAPYLSEAPDHQGLLLHSIYHHPNGWDYVPEGSPIPYGEACMWGDYHLREVALYLWRVARNEPYYTFFGGVGSS
;
A
#
# COMPACT_ATOMS: atom_id res chain seq x y z
N SER A 1 4.07 -0.87 -6.44
CA SER A 1 3.60 0.49 -6.03
C SER A 1 2.13 0.79 -6.34
N ALA A 2 1.64 0.66 -7.59
CA ALA A 2 0.28 1.05 -7.98
C ALA A 2 -0.85 0.44 -7.12
N ALA A 3 -0.75 -0.85 -6.76
CA ALA A 3 -1.71 -1.51 -5.90
C ALA A 3 -1.78 -0.90 -4.48
N ALA A 4 -0.66 -0.43 -3.92
CA ALA A 4 -0.63 0.23 -2.62
C ALA A 4 -1.37 1.58 -2.67
N ILE A 5 -1.15 2.37 -3.74
CA ILE A 5 -1.86 3.63 -3.98
C ILE A 5 -3.37 3.39 -4.15
N ALA A 6 -3.74 2.38 -4.95
CA ALA A 6 -5.14 2.02 -5.14
C ALA A 6 -5.81 1.58 -3.83
N ALA A 7 -5.12 0.79 -3.00
CA ALA A 7 -5.61 0.38 -1.68
C ALA A 7 -5.91 1.59 -0.78
N GLN A 8 -5.03 2.59 -0.75
CA GLN A 8 -5.27 3.83 -0.01
C GLN A 8 -6.52 4.57 -0.51
N GLY A 9 -6.68 4.69 -1.83
CA GLY A 9 -7.87 5.30 -2.43
C GLY A 9 -9.16 4.58 -2.06
N LEU A 10 -9.17 3.25 -2.21
CA LEU A 10 -10.31 2.39 -1.87
C LEU A 10 -10.71 2.53 -0.39
N LEU A 11 -9.73 2.46 0.52
CA LEU A 11 -10.00 2.55 1.95
C LEU A 11 -10.50 3.94 2.38
N ARG A 12 -9.94 5.01 1.81
CA ARG A 12 -10.38 6.38 2.13
C ARG A 12 -11.78 6.66 1.57
N LEU A 13 -12.05 6.24 0.34
CA LEU A 13 -13.39 6.34 -0.25
C LEU A 13 -14.41 5.51 0.51
N GLY A 14 -14.06 4.26 0.85
CA GLY A 14 -14.91 3.37 1.64
C GLY A 14 -15.29 3.98 2.98
N ARG A 15 -14.32 4.52 3.72
CA ARG A 15 -14.58 5.19 5.00
C ARG A 15 -15.44 6.44 4.85
N TYR A 16 -15.17 7.27 3.84
CA TYR A 16 -16.00 8.45 3.56
C TYR A 16 -17.46 8.06 3.31
N LEU A 17 -17.70 7.06 2.44
CA LEU A 17 -19.05 6.59 2.12
C LEU A 17 -19.74 5.95 3.33
N GLN A 18 -19.03 5.18 4.16
CA GLN A 18 -19.57 4.66 5.44
C GLN A 18 -20.03 5.79 6.35
N GLN A 19 -19.27 6.89 6.45
CA GLN A 19 -19.65 8.06 7.25
C GLN A 19 -20.88 8.80 6.69
N GLN A 20 -21.12 8.72 5.38
CA GLN A 20 -22.34 9.23 4.74
C GLN A 20 -23.52 8.25 4.81
N GLY A 21 -23.34 7.05 5.37
CA GLY A 21 -24.36 6.00 5.40
C GLY A 21 -24.61 5.34 4.04
N ASP A 22 -23.72 5.50 3.05
CA ASP A 22 -23.84 4.84 1.75
C ASP A 22 -23.37 3.36 1.87
N PRO A 23 -24.24 2.37 1.54
CA PRO A 23 -23.90 0.96 1.63
C PRO A 23 -22.73 0.53 0.72
N LYS A 24 -22.40 1.30 -0.32
CA LYS A 24 -21.21 1.06 -1.16
C LYS A 24 -19.91 1.22 -0.37
N GLY A 25 -19.93 1.94 0.75
CA GLY A 25 -18.75 2.15 1.58
C GLY A 25 -18.11 0.84 2.03
N GLU A 26 -18.92 -0.15 2.41
CA GLU A 26 -18.44 -1.47 2.82
C GLU A 26 -17.71 -2.20 1.68
N ARG A 27 -18.24 -2.11 0.46
CA ARG A 27 -17.63 -2.74 -0.71
C ARG A 27 -16.23 -2.18 -0.99
N TYR A 28 -16.06 -0.86 -0.97
CA TYR A 28 -14.77 -0.24 -1.19
C TYR A 28 -13.79 -0.49 -0.04
N TRP A 29 -14.29 -0.50 1.21
CA TRP A 29 -13.51 -0.84 2.38
C TRP A 29 -12.94 -2.26 2.29
N GLN A 30 -13.78 -3.25 2.03
CA GLN A 30 -13.35 -4.65 1.88
C GLN A 30 -12.40 -4.85 0.69
N ALA A 31 -12.64 -4.17 -0.44
CA ALA A 31 -11.73 -4.21 -1.58
C ALA A 31 -10.34 -3.68 -1.19
N GLY A 32 -10.27 -2.56 -0.48
CA GLY A 32 -9.03 -1.99 0.03
C GLY A 32 -8.29 -2.95 0.99
N LEU A 33 -9.00 -3.53 1.96
CA LEU A 33 -8.43 -4.51 2.90
C LEU A 33 -7.90 -5.75 2.19
N THR A 34 -8.59 -6.22 1.15
CA THR A 34 -8.17 -7.38 0.36
C THR A 34 -6.85 -7.10 -0.35
N VAL A 35 -6.70 -5.91 -0.97
CA VAL A 35 -5.45 -5.52 -1.63
C VAL A 35 -4.31 -5.41 -0.61
N VAL A 36 -4.53 -4.76 0.54
CA VAL A 36 -3.49 -4.65 1.59
C VAL A 36 -3.09 -6.01 2.12
N ARG A 37 -4.05 -6.92 2.36
CA ARG A 37 -3.77 -8.29 2.80
C ARG A 37 -2.83 -9.00 1.82
N THR A 38 -3.09 -8.90 0.52
CA THR A 38 -2.22 -9.51 -0.50
C THR A 38 -0.82 -8.87 -0.49
N LEU A 39 -0.71 -7.55 -0.38
CA LEU A 39 0.58 -6.86 -0.39
C LEU A 39 1.44 -7.12 0.86
N LEU A 40 0.81 -7.48 1.99
CA LEU A 40 1.49 -7.84 3.24
C LEU A 40 1.86 -9.33 3.31
N GLN A 41 1.74 -10.07 2.21
CA GLN A 41 2.10 -11.48 2.11
C GLN A 41 3.24 -11.67 1.10
N ALA A 42 4.03 -12.72 1.27
CA ALA A 42 4.98 -13.16 0.25
C ALA A 42 4.25 -13.51 -1.07
N PRO A 43 4.84 -13.25 -2.25
CA PRO A 43 6.19 -12.73 -2.48
C PRO A 43 6.27 -11.18 -2.52
N TYR A 44 5.20 -10.46 -2.18
CA TYR A 44 5.15 -9.00 -2.31
C TYR A 44 5.83 -8.27 -1.15
N LEU A 45 5.63 -8.73 0.08
CA LEU A 45 6.38 -8.24 1.22
C LEU A 45 7.77 -8.87 1.23
N SER A 46 8.82 -8.06 1.36
CA SER A 46 10.15 -8.59 1.57
C SER A 46 10.27 -9.19 2.98
N GLU A 47 10.63 -10.47 3.04
CA GLU A 47 10.91 -11.18 4.30
C GLU A 47 12.43 -11.35 4.54
N ALA A 48 13.25 -10.94 3.57
CA ALA A 48 14.70 -11.11 3.61
C ALA A 48 15.35 -10.07 4.57
N PRO A 49 16.07 -10.49 5.62
CA PRO A 49 16.59 -9.59 6.66
C PRO A 49 17.70 -8.64 6.15
N ASP A 50 18.30 -8.95 5.01
CA ASP A 50 19.32 -8.17 4.31
C ASP A 50 18.74 -7.25 3.22
N HIS A 51 17.43 -7.30 2.98
CA HIS A 51 16.75 -6.46 1.99
C HIS A 51 16.27 -5.13 2.59
N GLN A 52 16.63 -4.01 1.98
CA GLN A 52 16.34 -2.67 2.52
C GLN A 52 14.97 -2.11 2.10
N GLY A 53 14.30 -2.71 1.10
CA GLY A 53 12.96 -2.34 0.67
C GLY A 53 11.85 -3.20 1.27
N LEU A 54 10.65 -2.63 1.44
CA LEU A 54 9.48 -3.31 2.03
C LEU A 54 8.64 -4.04 0.97
N LEU A 55 8.34 -3.39 -0.16
CA LEU A 55 7.46 -3.92 -1.20
C LEU A 55 8.27 -4.33 -2.43
N LEU A 56 8.45 -5.64 -2.60
CA LEU A 56 9.04 -6.27 -3.77
C LEU A 56 8.10 -6.17 -4.99
N HIS A 57 8.63 -6.44 -6.19
CA HIS A 57 7.89 -6.41 -7.46
C HIS A 57 7.35 -5.03 -7.87
N SER A 58 8.05 -3.95 -7.52
CA SER A 58 7.73 -2.63 -8.04
C SER A 58 8.54 -2.35 -9.31
N ILE A 59 7.89 -2.42 -10.48
CA ILE A 59 8.48 -2.06 -11.78
C ILE A 59 8.44 -0.53 -11.93
N TYR A 60 9.59 0.11 -12.17
CA TYR A 60 9.69 1.57 -12.20
C TYR A 60 9.51 2.13 -13.63
N HIS A 61 10.18 1.56 -14.63
CA HIS A 61 10.10 2.03 -16.03
C HIS A 61 10.42 0.91 -17.03
N HIS A 62 9.39 0.33 -17.66
CA HIS A 62 9.56 -0.74 -18.66
C HIS A 62 10.16 -0.31 -20.03
N PRO A 63 10.04 0.93 -20.54
CA PRO A 63 10.56 1.26 -21.88
C PRO A 63 12.10 1.33 -22.02
N ASN A 64 12.84 1.54 -20.92
CA ASN A 64 14.29 1.78 -20.94
C ASN A 64 15.15 0.67 -20.29
N GLY A 65 14.54 -0.42 -19.81
CA GLY A 65 15.27 -1.61 -19.36
C GLY A 65 16.17 -1.42 -18.13
N TRP A 66 15.79 -0.57 -17.18
CA TRP A 66 16.59 -0.27 -15.98
C TRP A 66 16.40 -1.27 -14.82
N ASP A 67 15.41 -2.17 -14.91
CA ASP A 67 15.08 -3.11 -13.84
C ASP A 67 15.77 -4.47 -14.09
N TYR A 68 16.33 -5.07 -13.03
CA TYR A 68 16.96 -6.39 -13.10
C TYR A 68 15.94 -7.46 -13.53
N VAL A 69 16.29 -8.23 -14.55
CA VAL A 69 15.52 -9.39 -15.03
C VAL A 69 16.25 -10.66 -14.58
N PRO A 70 15.70 -11.41 -13.61
CA PRO A 70 16.28 -12.69 -13.21
C PRO A 70 16.29 -13.69 -14.36
N GLU A 71 17.31 -14.55 -14.38
CA GLU A 71 17.51 -15.54 -15.44
C GLU A 71 16.29 -16.48 -15.54
N GLY A 72 15.73 -16.62 -16.75
CA GLY A 72 14.52 -17.42 -17.01
C GLY A 72 13.19 -16.67 -16.91
N SER A 73 13.19 -15.36 -16.63
CA SER A 73 11.97 -14.56 -16.56
C SER A 73 11.71 -13.73 -17.81
N PRO A 74 10.45 -13.64 -18.29
CA PRO A 74 10.08 -12.70 -19.34
C PRO A 74 9.92 -11.24 -18.85
N ILE A 75 9.90 -11.00 -17.54
CA ILE A 75 9.67 -9.67 -16.93
C ILE A 75 10.64 -9.37 -15.77
N PRO A 76 11.02 -8.09 -15.54
CA PRO A 76 11.79 -7.69 -14.36
C PRO A 76 11.02 -7.90 -13.06
N TYR A 77 11.69 -8.39 -12.02
CA TYR A 77 11.16 -8.51 -10.66
C TYR A 77 12.28 -8.57 -9.62
N GLY A 78 11.96 -8.24 -8.36
CA GLY A 78 12.93 -8.20 -7.25
C GLY A 78 13.30 -6.80 -6.79
N GLU A 79 13.02 -5.77 -7.59
CA GLU A 79 13.25 -4.37 -7.21
C GLU A 79 12.12 -3.81 -6.34
N ALA A 80 12.51 -3.06 -5.31
CA ALA A 80 11.63 -2.22 -4.52
C ALA A 80 11.78 -0.76 -4.99
N CYS A 81 10.70 0.01 -4.95
CA CYS A 81 10.77 1.44 -5.22
C CYS A 81 10.27 2.23 -4.02
N MET A 82 10.95 3.34 -3.68
CA MET A 82 10.64 4.14 -2.48
C MET A 82 9.17 4.57 -2.41
N TRP A 83 8.54 4.84 -3.55
CA TRP A 83 7.11 5.17 -3.63
C TRP A 83 6.23 3.99 -3.21
N GLY A 84 6.56 2.77 -3.64
CA GLY A 84 5.86 1.55 -3.22
C GLY A 84 5.95 1.34 -1.71
N ASP A 85 7.14 1.49 -1.15
CA ASP A 85 7.39 1.35 0.29
C ASP A 85 6.67 2.43 1.11
N TYR A 86 6.72 3.68 0.64
CA TYR A 86 5.99 4.79 1.25
C TYR A 86 4.49 4.48 1.33
N HIS A 87 3.86 4.11 0.21
CA HIS A 87 2.42 3.85 0.16
C HIS A 87 2.03 2.61 0.95
N LEU A 88 2.86 1.56 0.97
CA LEU A 88 2.62 0.36 1.78
C LEU A 88 2.71 0.70 3.29
N ARG A 89 3.73 1.46 3.70
CA ARG A 89 3.90 1.88 5.09
C ARG A 89 2.78 2.81 5.54
N GLU A 90 2.40 3.78 4.70
CA GLU A 90 1.33 4.73 4.99
C GLU A 90 -0.03 4.01 5.12
N VAL A 91 -0.35 3.06 4.22
CA VAL A 91 -1.60 2.30 4.34
C VAL A 91 -1.62 1.39 5.57
N ALA A 92 -0.49 0.78 5.93
CA ALA A 92 -0.37 -0.02 7.14
C ALA A 92 -0.56 0.83 8.41
N LEU A 93 0.08 2.00 8.49
CA LEU A 93 -0.09 2.96 9.59
C LEU A 93 -1.55 3.43 9.69
N TYR A 94 -2.17 3.74 8.55
CA TYR A 94 -3.56 4.13 8.49
C TYR A 94 -4.48 3.05 9.09
N LEU A 95 -4.35 1.80 8.64
CA LEU A 95 -5.16 0.69 9.15
C LEU A 95 -4.88 0.39 10.63
N TRP A 96 -3.62 0.49 11.07
CA TRP A 96 -3.25 0.33 12.48
C TRP A 96 -3.97 1.35 13.38
N ARG A 97 -4.02 2.63 12.96
CA ARG A 97 -4.77 3.66 13.69
C ARG A 97 -6.27 3.38 13.70
N VAL A 98 -6.83 2.97 12.56
CA VAL A 98 -8.25 2.60 12.47
C VAL A 98 -8.60 1.45 13.43
N ALA A 99 -7.78 0.40 13.45
CA ALA A 99 -7.99 -0.77 14.31
C ALA A 99 -7.92 -0.43 15.81
N ARG A 100 -7.15 0.60 16.17
CA ARG A 100 -7.01 1.09 17.55
C ARG A 100 -7.95 2.23 17.91
N ASN A 101 -8.84 2.60 16.99
CA ASN A 101 -9.74 3.73 17.11
C ASN A 101 -9.01 5.06 17.43
N GLU A 102 -7.79 5.20 16.93
CA GLU A 102 -6.97 6.40 17.07
C GLU A 102 -7.40 7.50 16.08
N PRO A 103 -6.95 8.76 16.29
CA PRO A 103 -7.26 9.85 15.38
C PRO A 103 -6.93 9.49 13.92
N TYR A 104 -7.90 9.76 13.05
CA TYR A 104 -7.80 9.47 11.63
C TYR A 104 -6.52 10.07 11.04
N TYR A 105 -5.78 9.26 10.28
CA TYR A 105 -4.54 9.70 9.68
C TYR A 105 -4.80 10.74 8.58
N THR A 106 -4.48 12.00 8.89
CA THR A 106 -4.49 13.14 7.98
C THR A 106 -3.08 13.69 7.80
N PHE A 107 -2.84 14.38 6.68
CA PHE A 107 -1.57 15.03 6.40
C PHE A 107 -1.12 15.99 7.53
N PHE A 108 -2.07 16.70 8.14
CA PHE A 108 -1.81 17.65 9.22
C PHE A 108 -1.86 17.04 10.64
N GLY A 109 -2.12 15.74 10.78
CA GLY A 109 -2.34 15.13 12.10
C GLY A 109 -1.10 15.10 13.02
N GLY A 110 0.09 15.35 12.48
CA GLY A 110 1.34 15.51 13.26
C GLY A 110 1.66 16.95 13.65
N VAL A 111 0.92 17.93 13.11
CA VAL A 111 1.03 19.34 13.50
C VAL A 111 0.05 19.52 14.66
N GLY A 112 0.53 19.24 15.87
CA GLY A 112 -0.31 19.24 17.07
C GLY A 112 -1.07 20.55 17.23
N SER A 113 -2.35 20.44 17.52
CA SER A 113 -3.08 21.43 18.32
C SER A 113 -2.45 21.45 19.71
N SER A 114 -1.59 22.45 19.93
CA SER A 114 -1.12 22.90 21.25
C SER A 114 -2.27 23.41 22.10
#